data_AF-A0A3D2UQF9-F1
#
_entry.id   AF-A0A3D2UQF9-F1
#
_cell.length_a   1.000
_cell.length_b   1.000
_cell.length_c   1.000
_cell.angle_alpha   90.00
_cell.angle_beta   90.00
_cell.angle_gamma   90.00
#
_symmetry.space_group_name_H-M   'P 1'
#
loop_
_entity.id
_entity.type
_entity.pdbx_description
1 polymer ?
#
loop_
_entity_poly.entity_id
_entity_poly.type
_entity_poly.pdbx_seq_one_letter_code
_entity_poly.pdbx_strand_id
1 'polypeptide(L)' 'MLVHKPVLYQEIIHALQPRNGGRYVDGTLGAGGHARGILEACAPDG' A
#
# COMPACT_ATOMS: atom_id res chain seq x y z
N MET A 1 -0.93 -2.18 -23.00
CA MET A 1 -0.79 -0.98 -22.13
C MET A 1 0.21 -1.32 -21.04
N LEU A 2 1.12 -0.41 -20.69
CA LEU A 2 2.01 -0.60 -19.54
C LEU A 2 1.23 -0.36 -18.25
N VAL A 3 1.31 -1.29 -17.31
CA VAL A 3 0.74 -1.14 -15.97
C VAL A 3 1.64 -0.22 -15.15
N HIS A 4 1.06 0.81 -14.53
CA HIS A 4 1.79 1.71 -13.64
C HIS A 4 2.33 0.95 -12.42
N LYS A 5 3.63 1.13 -12.12
CA LYS A 5 4.26 0.62 -10.91
C LYS A 5 4.48 1.79 -9.94
N PRO A 6 3.98 1.71 -8.69
CA PRO A 6 4.21 2.77 -7.71
C PRO A 6 5.69 2.93 -7.41
N VAL A 7 6.14 4.18 -7.29
CA VAL A 7 7.54 4.51 -7.00
C VAL A 7 7.84 4.17 -5.55
N LEU A 8 8.98 3.53 -5.27
CA LEU A 8 9.39 3.10 -3.92
C LEU A 8 8.38 2.17 -3.23
N TYR A 9 7.69 1.32 -4.00
CA TYR A 9 6.66 0.43 -3.48
C TYR A 9 7.17 -0.46 -2.34
N GLN A 10 8.28 -1.18 -2.55
CA GLN A 10 8.78 -2.15 -1.56
C GLN A 10 9.31 -1.45 -0.30
N GLU A 11 9.97 -0.31 -0.48
CA GLU A 11 10.52 0.51 0.59
C GLU A 11 9.41 1.04 1.50
N ILE A 12 8.29 1.50 0.91
CA ILE A 12 7.12 1.94 1.69
C ILE A 12 6.53 0.78 2.49
N ILE A 13 6.35 -0.41 1.89
CA ILE A 13 5.82 -1.57 2.62
C ILE A 13 6.78 -2.00 3.75
N HIS A 14 8.08 -2.02 3.50
CA HIS A 14 9.07 -2.35 4.51
C HIS A 14 9.13 -1.32 5.65
N ALA A 15 9.06 -0.02 5.33
CA ALA A 15 9.15 1.04 6.33
C ALA A 15 7.87 1.16 7.16
N LEU A 16 6.70 1.05 6.53
CA LEU A 16 5.40 1.20 7.19
C LEU A 16 5.02 -0.04 8.02
N GLN A 17 5.57 -1.20 7.68
CA GLN A 17 5.27 -2.50 8.28
C GLN A 17 3.77 -2.71 8.51
N PRO A 18 2.95 -2.73 7.44
CA PRO A 18 1.51 -2.87 7.57
C PRO A 18 1.12 -4.11 8.38
N ARG A 19 0.10 -4.01 9.22
CA ARG A 19 -0.36 -5.09 10.09
C ARG A 19 -1.86 -5.29 9.93
N ASN A 20 -2.29 -6.53 10.07
CA ASN A 20 -3.71 -6.86 10.14
C ASN A 20 -4.45 -5.99 11.18
N GLY A 21 -5.59 -5.44 10.75
CA GLY A 21 -6.42 -4.52 11.54
C GLY A 21 -5.81 -3.12 11.71
N GLY A 22 -4.68 -2.82 11.07
CA GLY A 22 -4.03 -1.52 11.09
C GLY A 22 -4.85 -0.44 10.36
N ARG A 23 -4.65 0.82 10.75
CA ARG A 23 -5.32 1.98 10.15
C ARG A 23 -4.28 2.89 9.52
N TYR A 24 -4.42 3.15 8.23
CA TYR A 24 -3.47 3.91 7.43
C TYR A 24 -4.19 5.01 6.67
N VAL A 25 -3.48 6.12 6.42
CA VAL A 25 -3.98 7.24 5.62
C VAL A 25 -3.08 7.40 4.41
N ASP A 26 -3.66 7.29 3.21
CA ASP A 26 -3.02 7.68 1.96
C ASP A 26 -3.47 9.10 1.59
N GLY A 27 -2.64 10.09 1.89
CA GLY A 27 -2.91 11.50 1.57
C GLY A 27 -2.76 11.86 0.09
N THR A 28 -2.35 10.90 -0.74
CA THR A 28 -1.95 11.11 -2.14
C THR A 28 -2.46 10.00 -3.06
N LEU A 29 -3.64 9.44 -2.76
CA LEU A 29 -4.18 8.19 -3.33
C LEU A 29 -3.83 7.93 -4.80
N GLY A 30 -3.99 8.93 -5.67
CA GLY A 30 -3.66 8.80 -7.09
C GLY A 30 -4.41 7.64 -7.73
N ALA A 31 -3.69 6.77 -8.45
CA ALA A 31 -4.25 5.54 -9.02
C ALA A 31 -4.39 4.37 -8.01
N GLY A 32 -4.12 4.61 -6.72
CA GLY A 32 -4.34 3.65 -5.62
C GLY A 32 -3.27 2.57 -5.47
N GLY A 33 -2.12 2.70 -6.14
CA GLY A 33 -1.10 1.66 -6.16
C GLY A 33 -0.44 1.38 -4.80
N HIS A 34 -0.16 2.41 -4.01
CA HIS A 34 0.36 2.24 -2.64
C HIS A 34 -0.73 1.75 -1.69
N ALA A 35 -1.91 2.36 -1.72
CA ALA A 35 -3.06 1.92 -0.93
C ALA A 35 -3.37 0.43 -1.13
N ARG A 36 -3.38 -0.06 -2.37
CA ARG A 36 -3.57 -1.49 -2.67
C ARG A 36 -2.52 -2.38 -2.00
N GLY A 37 -1.24 -2.01 -2.08
CA GLY A 37 -0.19 -2.79 -1.44
C GLY A 37 -0.27 -2.83 0.08
N ILE A 38 -0.73 -1.74 0.69
CA ILE A 38 -0.97 -1.67 2.14
C ILE A 38 -2.11 -2.61 2.54
N LEU A 39 -3.21 -2.63 1.78
CA LEU A 39 -4.34 -3.55 2.00
C LEU A 39 -3.91 -5.01 1.78
N GLU A 40 -3.20 -5.31 0.69
CA GLU A 40 -2.68 -6.68 0.45
C GLU A 40 -1.78 -7.16 1.60
N ALA A 41 -0.99 -6.27 2.21
CA ALA A 41 -0.10 -6.59 3.33
C ALA A 41 -0.81 -6.67 4.70
N CYS A 42 -1.99 -6.09 4.85
CA CYS A 42 -2.77 -6.11 6.08
C CYS A 42 -3.81 -7.25 6.11
N ALA A 43 -3.95 -8.02 5.02
CA ALA A 43 -4.90 -9.11 4.92
C ALA A 43 -4.81 -10.10 6.12
N PRO A 44 -5.91 -10.74 6.53
CA PRO A 44 -7.26 -10.67 5.95
C PRO A 44 -8.12 -9.45 6.31
N ASP A 45 -7.79 -8.70 7.37
CA ASP A 45 -8.72 -7.69 7.93
C ASP A 45 -8.39 -6.24 7.54
N GLY A 46 -7.85 -6.06 6.34
CA GLY A 46 -7.56 -4.76 5.75
C GLY A 46 -6.60 -4.95 4.61
#